data_AF-A0A7V3JN20-F1
#
_entry.id   AF-A0A7V3JN20-F1
#
_cell.length_a   1.000
_cell.length_b   1.000
_cell.length_c   1.000
_cell.angle_alpha   90.00
_cell.angle_beta   90.00
_cell.angle_gamma   90.00
#
_symmetry.space_group_name_H-M   'P 1'
#
loop_
_entity.id
_entity.type
_entity.pdbx_description
1 polymer ?
#
loop_
_entity_poly.entity_id
_entity_poly.type
_entity_poly.pdbx_seq_one_letter_code
_entity_poly.pdbx_strand_id
1 'polypeptide(L)'
;MIIGGLLIVGGSAAVVISLWHQIKENYLQLAVFVAISSAAFGLGFFTYYRWKLEITGRTWLTIATLLVPLIFLAVVSLSRDQWSAPMLLAEGLSLGLFAYLVGQASRVLVPGPQWPQVVAVVGNAAAVLMAGHLMETGSAVWQVVMAGAVPVTLFGIAMGSQLYRAAALKKLDAEQAGGVFSLLGTGAFALAVAFGLVVAKGTLAEGALARFPHLAPLAAVAATVLLASGLIVVHGTARDPGLAGFRTAGTAVALGGLVAMLAAVLAAWPWPPGLTGVALLEASTLVFVAFRYRMPVAHAGAITAGAIAYLVGFYLVVGEVSAELPTDGGRHLLRLLLDARSGTALSGLFAALAVAAEGLA
;
A
#
# COMPACT_ATOMS: atom_id res chain seq x y z
N MET A 1 -10.07 24.70 12.58
CA MET A 1 -9.25 24.54 11.36
C MET A 1 -9.69 23.38 10.46
N ILE A 2 -9.98 22.18 10.99
CA ILE A 2 -10.36 21.00 10.19
C ILE A 2 -11.64 21.21 9.37
N ILE A 3 -12.67 21.85 9.95
CA ILE A 3 -13.94 22.15 9.27
C ILE A 3 -13.76 23.13 8.10
N GLY A 4 -12.91 24.15 8.28
CA GLY A 4 -12.59 25.12 7.23
C GLY A 4 -11.79 24.50 6.08
N GLY A 5 -10.84 23.61 6.39
CA GLY A 5 -10.12 22.84 5.38
C GLY A 5 -11.04 21.91 4.57
N LEU A 6 -11.96 21.22 5.25
CA LEU A 6 -12.95 20.36 4.59
C LEU A 6 -13.91 21.14 3.69
N LEU A 7 -14.33 22.35 4.09
CA LEU A 7 -15.18 23.22 3.28
C LEU A 7 -14.46 23.77 2.04
N ILE A 8 -13.18 24.14 2.18
CA ILE A 8 -12.37 24.62 1.04
C ILE A 8 -12.13 23.47 0.04
N VAL A 9 -11.75 22.28 0.54
CA VAL A 9 -11.51 21.12 -0.32
C VAL A 9 -12.82 20.65 -0.99
N GLY A 10 -13.91 20.57 -0.23
CA GLY A 10 -15.24 20.23 -0.76
C GLY A 10 -15.75 21.26 -1.77
N GLY A 11 -15.55 22.55 -1.51
CA GLY A 11 -15.92 23.64 -2.41
C GLY A 11 -15.12 23.65 -3.71
N SER A 12 -13.79 23.46 -3.64
CA SER A 12 -12.96 23.30 -4.83
C SER A 12 -13.34 22.05 -5.63
N ALA A 13 -13.65 20.93 -4.98
CA ALA A 13 -14.12 19.73 -5.65
C ALA A 13 -15.46 19.97 -6.37
N ALA A 14 -16.42 20.66 -5.71
CA ALA A 14 -17.71 20.99 -6.30
C ALA A 14 -17.60 21.94 -7.50
N VAL A 15 -16.72 22.94 -7.45
CA VAL A 15 -16.46 23.86 -8.57
C VAL A 15 -15.84 23.12 -9.75
N VAL A 16 -14.88 22.22 -9.49
CA VAL A 16 -14.32 21.36 -10.53
C VAL A 16 -15.45 20.51 -11.14
N ILE A 17 -16.25 19.79 -10.35
CA ILE A 17 -17.36 18.97 -10.86
C ILE A 17 -18.37 19.81 -11.69
N SER A 18 -18.64 21.06 -11.29
CA SER A 18 -19.56 21.95 -12.02
C SER A 18 -18.99 22.41 -13.37
N LEU A 19 -17.72 22.80 -13.41
CA LEU A 19 -17.04 23.23 -14.64
C LEU A 19 -16.90 22.07 -15.64
N TRP A 20 -16.87 20.85 -15.12
CA TRP A 20 -16.76 19.61 -15.88
C TRP A 20 -18.01 19.23 -16.68
N HIS A 21 -19.21 19.53 -16.20
CA HIS A 21 -20.43 19.25 -16.94
C HIS A 21 -20.53 20.06 -18.26
N GLN A 22 -19.71 21.10 -18.41
CA GLN A 22 -19.67 21.94 -19.61
C GLN A 22 -18.68 21.45 -20.68
N ILE A 23 -17.68 20.62 -20.32
CA ILE A 23 -16.67 20.16 -21.27
C ILE A 23 -17.06 18.76 -21.79
N LYS A 24 -17.50 18.69 -23.05
CA LYS A 24 -17.99 17.44 -23.68
C LYS A 24 -16.88 16.47 -24.11
N GLU A 25 -15.61 16.89 -24.14
CA GLU A 25 -14.53 16.08 -24.70
C GLU A 25 -13.49 15.65 -23.64
N ASN A 26 -13.33 14.34 -23.47
CA ASN A 26 -12.49 13.73 -22.42
C ASN A 26 -10.99 14.10 -22.54
N TYR A 27 -10.50 14.40 -23.74
CA TYR A 27 -9.09 14.76 -23.95
C TYR A 27 -8.76 16.17 -23.47
N LEU A 28 -9.68 17.13 -23.59
CA LEU A 28 -9.50 18.50 -23.08
C LEU A 28 -9.43 18.49 -21.55
N GLN A 29 -10.25 17.66 -20.92
CA GLN A 29 -10.25 17.43 -19.49
C GLN A 29 -8.90 16.91 -18.97
N LEU A 30 -8.35 15.87 -19.62
CA LEU A 30 -7.02 15.35 -19.32
C LEU A 30 -5.95 16.44 -19.52
N ALA A 31 -5.99 17.16 -20.65
CA ALA A 31 -5.02 18.22 -20.95
C ALA A 31 -5.01 19.34 -19.90
N VAL A 32 -6.19 19.77 -19.42
CA VAL A 32 -6.31 20.79 -18.37
C VAL A 32 -5.70 20.30 -17.05
N PHE A 33 -5.99 19.07 -16.64
CA PHE A 33 -5.40 18.52 -15.41
C PHE A 33 -3.89 18.36 -15.50
N VAL A 34 -3.39 17.87 -16.64
CA VAL A 34 -1.96 17.73 -16.90
C VAL A 34 -1.28 19.10 -16.89
N ALA A 35 -1.89 20.12 -17.50
CA ALA A 35 -1.36 21.48 -17.53
C ALA A 35 -1.28 22.10 -16.13
N ILE A 36 -2.37 22.04 -15.35
CA ILE A 36 -2.41 22.58 -13.98
C ILE A 36 -1.37 21.89 -13.09
N SER A 37 -1.26 20.57 -13.20
CA SER A 37 -0.33 19.80 -12.36
C SER A 37 1.11 20.02 -12.76
N SER A 38 1.38 20.15 -14.06
CA SER A 38 2.70 20.55 -14.57
C SER A 38 3.08 21.95 -14.09
N ALA A 39 2.12 22.88 -14.05
CA ALA A 39 2.34 24.21 -13.48
C ALA A 39 2.64 24.15 -11.97
N ALA A 40 1.99 23.25 -11.22
CA ALA A 40 2.29 23.02 -9.81
C ALA A 40 3.73 22.48 -9.60
N PHE A 41 4.18 21.55 -10.44
CA PHE A 41 5.59 21.11 -10.46
C PHE A 41 6.53 22.28 -10.78
N GLY A 42 6.21 23.07 -11.81
CA GLY A 42 6.98 24.24 -12.20
C GLY A 42 7.11 25.25 -11.06
N LEU A 43 6.02 25.53 -10.34
CA LEU A 43 6.00 26.40 -9.17
C LEU A 43 6.87 25.83 -8.04
N GLY A 44 6.82 24.53 -7.79
CA GLY A 44 7.67 23.84 -6.83
C GLY A 44 9.16 23.98 -7.15
N PHE A 45 9.54 23.78 -8.42
CA PHE A 45 10.93 23.97 -8.86
C PHE A 45 11.37 25.44 -8.82
N PHE A 46 10.48 26.37 -9.19
CA PHE A 46 10.78 27.80 -9.16
C PHE A 46 11.01 28.31 -7.74
N THR A 47 10.14 27.92 -6.81
CA THR A 47 10.29 28.26 -5.39
C THR A 47 11.55 27.65 -4.78
N TYR A 48 11.88 26.42 -5.16
CA TYR A 48 13.09 25.75 -4.70
C TYR A 48 14.37 26.41 -5.25
N TYR A 49 14.52 26.52 -6.57
CA TYR A 49 15.78 26.97 -7.19
C TYR A 49 15.94 28.49 -7.23
N ARG A 50 14.86 29.24 -7.50
CA ARG A 50 14.97 30.69 -7.72
C ARG A 50 14.76 31.49 -6.45
N TRP A 51 13.83 31.07 -5.59
CA TRP A 51 13.56 31.76 -4.32
C TRP A 51 14.34 31.18 -3.14
N LYS A 52 15.01 30.04 -3.32
CA LYS A 52 15.82 29.36 -2.28
C LYS A 52 15.02 29.04 -1.01
N LEU A 53 13.71 28.84 -1.14
CA LEU A 53 12.83 28.44 -0.05
C LEU A 53 12.70 26.90 -0.06
N GLU A 54 13.70 26.22 0.49
CA GLU A 54 13.84 24.76 0.40
C GLU A 54 12.60 24.01 0.94
N ILE A 55 12.11 24.38 2.12
CA ILE A 55 10.95 23.73 2.77
C ILE A 55 9.68 23.93 1.92
N THR A 56 9.44 25.15 1.46
CA THR A 56 8.25 25.49 0.68
C THR A 56 8.27 24.80 -0.69
N GLY A 57 9.41 24.80 -1.37
CA GLY A 57 9.59 24.10 -2.65
C GLY A 57 9.40 22.60 -2.53
N ARG A 58 9.99 21.95 -1.51
CA ARG A 58 9.81 20.51 -1.25
C ARG A 58 8.37 20.15 -0.95
N THR A 59 7.68 21.00 -0.19
CA THR A 59 6.25 20.80 0.12
C THR A 59 5.40 20.86 -1.15
N TRP A 60 5.61 21.87 -2.00
CA TRP A 60 4.91 21.99 -3.28
C TRP A 60 5.16 20.80 -4.21
N LEU A 61 6.41 20.35 -4.33
CA LEU A 61 6.75 19.18 -5.14
C LEU A 61 6.10 17.90 -4.60
N THR A 62 6.00 17.75 -3.28
CA THR A 62 5.31 16.63 -2.65
C THR A 62 3.82 16.65 -2.99
N ILE A 63 3.16 17.80 -2.86
CA ILE A 63 1.74 17.97 -3.23
C ILE A 63 1.53 17.64 -4.71
N ALA A 64 2.35 18.20 -5.60
CA ALA A 64 2.26 17.93 -7.04
C ALA A 64 2.43 16.44 -7.36
N THR A 65 3.31 15.73 -6.63
CA THR A 65 3.50 14.28 -6.77
C THR A 65 2.29 13.48 -6.31
N LEU A 66 1.63 13.88 -5.22
CA LEU A 66 0.39 13.25 -4.73
C LEU A 66 -0.79 13.49 -5.69
N LEU A 67 -0.80 14.60 -6.43
CA LEU A 67 -1.84 14.85 -7.44
C LEU A 67 -1.78 13.86 -8.61
N VAL A 68 -0.62 13.34 -8.98
CA VAL A 68 -0.44 12.47 -10.16
C VAL A 68 -1.40 11.28 -10.15
N PRO A 69 -1.40 10.37 -9.14
CA PRO A 69 -2.31 9.22 -9.14
C PRO A 69 -3.79 9.64 -9.07
N LEU A 70 -4.12 10.77 -8.44
CA LEU A 70 -5.50 11.28 -8.39
C LEU A 70 -6.00 11.75 -9.75
N ILE A 71 -5.15 12.37 -10.56
CA ILE A 71 -5.52 12.82 -11.92
C ILE A 71 -5.92 11.61 -12.77
N PHE A 72 -5.10 10.57 -12.76
CA PHE A 72 -5.39 9.35 -13.51
C PHE A 72 -6.61 8.61 -12.95
N LEU A 73 -6.82 8.62 -11.64
CA LEU A 73 -8.05 8.10 -11.04
C LEU A 73 -9.28 8.87 -11.55
N ALA A 74 -9.22 10.21 -11.59
CA ALA A 74 -10.30 11.04 -12.09
C ALA A 74 -10.59 10.76 -13.57
N VAL A 75 -9.54 10.63 -14.39
CA VAL A 75 -9.65 10.30 -15.81
C VAL A 75 -10.35 8.95 -16.03
N VAL A 76 -9.95 7.92 -15.30
CA VAL A 76 -10.58 6.58 -15.35
C VAL A 76 -12.03 6.63 -14.89
N SER A 77 -12.33 7.37 -13.83
CA SER A 77 -13.67 7.42 -13.25
C SER A 77 -14.67 8.19 -14.14
N LEU A 78 -14.17 9.09 -14.99
CA LEU A 78 -14.98 9.99 -15.80
C LEU A 78 -15.03 9.58 -17.28
N SER A 79 -14.05 8.84 -17.77
CA SER A 79 -14.02 8.33 -19.14
C SER A 79 -14.91 7.09 -19.29
N ARG A 80 -16.12 7.27 -19.82
CA ARG A 80 -17.03 6.17 -20.16
C ARG A 80 -16.60 5.50 -21.48
N ASP A 81 -16.02 4.31 -21.37
CA ASP A 81 -16.12 3.20 -22.35
C ASP A 81 -15.64 3.37 -23.79
N GLN A 82 -14.78 4.35 -24.11
CA GLN A 82 -14.28 4.51 -25.48
C GLN A 82 -12.77 4.32 -25.57
N TRP A 83 -12.37 3.10 -25.96
CA TRP A 83 -11.03 2.77 -26.43
C TRP A 83 -10.74 3.55 -27.71
N SER A 84 -10.28 4.79 -27.55
CA SER A 84 -9.90 5.65 -28.66
C SER A 84 -8.38 5.79 -28.70
N ALA A 85 -7.79 5.51 -29.86
CA ALA A 85 -6.35 5.72 -30.11
C ALA A 85 -5.83 7.09 -29.64
N PRO A 86 -6.54 8.24 -29.85
CA PRO A 86 -6.07 9.53 -29.34
C PRO A 86 -6.03 9.60 -27.80
N MET A 87 -6.96 8.93 -27.10
CA MET A 87 -6.95 8.91 -25.63
C MET A 87 -5.76 8.13 -25.10
N LEU A 88 -5.48 6.94 -25.65
CA LEU A 88 -4.32 6.13 -25.25
C LEU A 88 -3.00 6.86 -25.51
N LEU A 89 -2.89 7.59 -26.62
CA LEU A 89 -1.73 8.44 -26.90
C LEU A 89 -1.60 9.58 -25.88
N ALA A 90 -2.71 10.25 -25.54
CA ALA A 90 -2.70 11.33 -24.54
C ALA A 90 -2.35 10.81 -23.13
N GLU A 91 -2.87 9.66 -22.73
CA GLU A 91 -2.52 8.97 -21.48
C GLU A 91 -1.04 8.58 -21.47
N GLY A 92 -0.53 7.98 -22.55
CA GLY A 92 0.89 7.63 -22.66
C GLY A 92 1.82 8.83 -22.60
N LEU A 93 1.49 9.92 -23.31
CA LEU A 93 2.25 11.17 -23.28
C LEU A 93 2.23 11.81 -21.89
N SER A 94 1.07 11.82 -21.23
CA SER A 94 0.94 12.38 -19.87
C SER A 94 1.69 11.53 -18.83
N LEU A 95 1.64 10.20 -18.91
CA LEU A 95 2.45 9.31 -18.07
C LEU A 95 3.95 9.56 -18.28
N GLY A 96 4.40 9.70 -19.53
CA GLY A 96 5.79 10.04 -19.86
C GLY A 96 6.22 11.38 -19.28
N LEU A 97 5.37 12.40 -19.40
CA LEU A 97 5.61 13.72 -18.81
C LEU A 97 5.68 13.65 -17.28
N PHE A 98 4.76 12.97 -16.62
CA PHE A 98 4.78 12.82 -15.17
C PHE A 98 5.94 11.95 -14.68
N ALA A 99 6.35 10.93 -15.43
CA ALA A 99 7.57 10.17 -15.13
C ALA A 99 8.80 11.08 -15.12
N TYR A 100 8.90 11.98 -16.10
CA TYR A 100 9.96 12.98 -16.14
C TYR A 100 9.89 13.97 -14.97
N LEU A 101 8.71 14.56 -14.71
CA LEU A 101 8.52 15.56 -13.65
C LEU A 101 8.73 14.97 -12.25
N VAL A 102 8.15 13.79 -11.97
CA VAL A 102 8.36 13.06 -10.70
C VAL A 102 9.82 12.62 -10.57
N GLY A 103 10.46 12.22 -11.69
CA GLY A 103 11.89 11.93 -11.71
C GLY A 103 12.74 13.12 -11.27
N GLN A 104 12.45 14.31 -11.81
CA GLN A 104 13.14 15.54 -11.38
C GLN A 104 12.81 15.92 -9.93
N ALA A 105 11.55 15.78 -9.51
CA ALA A 105 11.14 16.08 -8.15
C ALA A 105 11.81 15.14 -7.14
N SER A 106 11.97 13.86 -7.50
CA SER A 106 12.59 12.85 -6.63
C SER A 106 14.05 13.19 -6.28
N ARG A 107 14.79 13.83 -7.20
CA ARG A 107 16.17 14.29 -6.94
C ARG A 107 16.25 15.32 -5.80
N VAL A 108 15.15 16.02 -5.56
CA VAL A 108 15.02 17.04 -4.50
C VAL A 108 14.39 16.45 -3.24
N LEU A 109 13.52 15.45 -3.39
CA LEU A 109 12.75 14.89 -2.27
C LEU A 109 13.46 13.75 -1.55
N VAL A 110 14.09 12.84 -2.29
CA VAL A 110 14.64 11.59 -1.77
C VAL A 110 16.14 11.51 -2.08
N PRO A 111 17.01 11.33 -1.08
CA PRO A 111 18.43 11.09 -1.31
C PRO A 111 18.63 9.74 -2.00
N GLY A 112 19.30 9.78 -3.16
CA GLY A 112 19.70 8.59 -3.90
C GLY A 112 19.09 8.50 -5.31
N PRO A 113 18.79 7.27 -5.79
CA PRO A 113 18.34 7.06 -7.14
C PRO A 113 16.91 7.56 -7.30
N GLN A 114 16.64 8.22 -8.42
CA GLN A 114 15.32 8.79 -8.74
C GLN A 114 14.23 7.73 -9.04
N TRP A 115 14.64 6.54 -9.45
CA TRP A 115 13.71 5.55 -10.01
C TRP A 115 12.69 4.98 -9.01
N PRO A 116 12.98 4.75 -7.70
CA PRO A 116 11.99 4.17 -6.78
C PRO A 116 10.76 5.07 -6.63
N GLN A 117 10.97 6.40 -6.57
CA GLN A 117 9.89 7.37 -6.51
C GLN A 117 9.01 7.33 -7.77
N VAL A 118 9.64 7.27 -8.95
CA VAL A 118 8.92 7.20 -10.22
C VAL A 118 8.12 5.89 -10.33
N VAL A 119 8.74 4.76 -9.98
CA VAL A 119 8.06 3.44 -9.99
C VAL A 119 6.90 3.42 -8.99
N ALA A 120 7.11 3.93 -7.78
CA ALA A 120 6.07 3.96 -6.75
C ALA A 120 4.90 4.88 -7.12
N VAL A 121 5.13 6.03 -7.74
CA VAL A 121 4.05 6.99 -8.01
C VAL A 121 3.47 6.79 -9.40
N VAL A 122 4.30 6.88 -10.44
CA VAL A 122 3.86 6.82 -11.83
C VAL A 122 3.53 5.39 -12.25
N GLY A 123 4.25 4.39 -11.71
CA GLY A 123 3.89 2.99 -11.92
C GLY A 123 2.50 2.67 -11.35
N ASN A 124 2.18 3.14 -10.14
CA ASN A 124 0.85 2.99 -9.56
C ASN A 124 -0.22 3.78 -10.33
N ALA A 125 0.10 4.97 -10.86
CA ALA A 125 -0.80 5.71 -11.74
C ALA A 125 -1.08 4.97 -13.07
N ALA A 126 -0.07 4.31 -13.65
CA ALA A 126 -0.26 3.42 -14.79
C ALA A 126 -1.12 2.20 -14.43
N ALA A 127 -0.96 1.65 -13.21
CA ALA A 127 -1.81 0.57 -12.72
C ALA A 127 -3.28 1.01 -12.56
N VAL A 128 -3.54 2.26 -12.16
CA VAL A 128 -4.89 2.86 -12.15
C VAL A 128 -5.51 2.84 -13.54
N LEU A 129 -4.78 3.31 -14.56
CA LEU A 129 -5.25 3.28 -15.96
C LEU A 129 -5.50 1.86 -16.45
N MET A 130 -4.59 0.94 -16.14
CA MET A 130 -4.71 -0.47 -16.51
C MET A 130 -5.96 -1.12 -15.88
N ALA A 131 -6.17 -0.93 -14.58
CA ALA A 131 -7.38 -1.39 -13.89
C ALA A 131 -8.64 -0.67 -14.41
N GLY A 132 -8.50 0.59 -14.82
CA GLY A 132 -9.53 1.36 -15.50
C GLY A 132 -10.05 0.69 -16.77
N HIS A 133 -9.13 0.25 -17.63
CA HIS A 133 -9.46 -0.33 -18.94
C HIS A 133 -9.75 -1.82 -18.92
N LEU A 134 -9.09 -2.60 -18.04
CA LEU A 134 -9.17 -4.06 -18.06
C LEU A 134 -10.23 -4.63 -17.10
N MET A 135 -10.67 -3.87 -16.10
CA MET A 135 -11.66 -4.34 -15.14
C MET A 135 -13.06 -3.82 -15.49
N GLU A 136 -13.93 -4.74 -15.85
CA GLU A 136 -15.35 -4.52 -16.09
C GLU A 136 -16.17 -4.97 -14.87
N THR A 137 -17.42 -4.49 -14.78
CA THR A 137 -18.36 -4.91 -13.74
C THR A 137 -18.64 -6.41 -13.91
N GLY A 138 -18.09 -7.24 -13.02
CA GLY A 138 -18.21 -8.70 -13.11
C GLY A 138 -16.92 -9.45 -13.45
N SER A 139 -15.78 -8.76 -13.64
CA SER A 139 -14.45 -9.36 -13.86
C SER A 139 -14.17 -10.56 -12.94
N ALA A 140 -13.49 -11.58 -13.47
CA ALA A 140 -13.15 -12.79 -12.73
C ALA A 140 -12.24 -12.48 -11.53
N VAL A 141 -12.33 -13.30 -10.46
CA VAL A 141 -11.55 -13.09 -9.22
C VAL A 141 -10.05 -12.96 -9.49
N TRP A 142 -9.49 -13.78 -10.39
CA TRP A 142 -8.08 -13.72 -10.73
C TRP A 142 -7.69 -12.38 -11.39
N GLN A 143 -8.56 -11.75 -12.18
CA GLN A 143 -8.30 -10.44 -12.79
C GLN A 143 -8.22 -9.36 -11.72
N VAL A 144 -9.14 -9.40 -10.74
CA VAL A 144 -9.14 -8.48 -9.58
C VAL A 144 -7.85 -8.64 -8.77
N VAL A 145 -7.45 -9.90 -8.49
CA VAL A 145 -6.21 -10.19 -7.75
C VAL A 145 -4.98 -9.74 -8.53
N MET A 146 -4.89 -10.02 -9.84
CA MET A 146 -3.76 -9.57 -10.66
C MET A 146 -3.69 -8.06 -10.75
N ALA A 147 -4.83 -7.38 -10.96
CA ALA A 147 -4.90 -5.92 -10.99
C ALA A 147 -4.49 -5.30 -9.65
N GLY A 148 -4.82 -5.94 -8.52
CA GLY A 148 -4.38 -5.52 -7.19
C GLY A 148 -2.91 -5.86 -6.90
N ALA A 149 -2.36 -6.91 -7.52
CA ALA A 149 -0.97 -7.33 -7.30
C ALA A 149 0.03 -6.37 -7.96
N VAL A 150 -0.31 -5.81 -9.13
CA VAL A 150 0.53 -4.82 -9.82
C VAL A 150 0.90 -3.63 -8.92
N PRO A 151 -0.04 -2.88 -8.31
CA PRO A 151 0.31 -1.73 -7.49
C PRO A 151 1.10 -2.10 -6.22
N VAL A 152 0.77 -3.23 -5.59
CA VAL A 152 1.50 -3.73 -4.41
C VAL A 152 2.93 -4.14 -4.75
N THR A 153 3.14 -4.82 -5.88
CA THR A 153 4.49 -5.22 -6.32
C THR A 153 5.33 -4.02 -6.71
N LEU A 154 4.79 -3.04 -7.42
CA LEU A 154 5.50 -1.80 -7.76
C LEU A 154 5.91 -1.02 -6.50
N PHE A 155 4.99 -0.88 -5.54
CA PHE A 155 5.28 -0.27 -4.24
C PHE A 155 6.35 -1.06 -3.47
N GLY A 156 6.23 -2.39 -3.42
CA GLY A 156 7.16 -3.29 -2.76
C GLY A 156 8.57 -3.25 -3.37
N ILE A 157 8.71 -3.20 -4.70
CA ILE A 157 10.00 -3.08 -5.39
C ILE A 157 10.63 -1.70 -5.09
N ALA A 158 9.85 -0.63 -5.21
CA ALA A 158 10.34 0.72 -4.93
C ALA A 158 10.80 0.86 -3.48
N MET A 159 9.95 0.52 -2.52
CA MET A 159 10.29 0.58 -1.10
C MET A 159 11.38 -0.42 -0.73
N GLY A 160 11.30 -1.66 -1.19
CA GLY A 160 12.30 -2.70 -0.92
C GLY A 160 13.70 -2.28 -1.36
N SER A 161 13.84 -1.65 -2.53
CA SER A 161 15.13 -1.13 -2.99
C SER A 161 15.70 -0.03 -2.07
N GLN A 162 14.84 0.88 -1.59
CA GLN A 162 15.26 1.95 -0.69
C GLN A 162 15.56 1.43 0.72
N LEU A 163 14.74 0.50 1.23
CA LEU A 163 14.93 -0.13 2.53
C LEU A 163 16.17 -1.01 2.56
N TYR A 164 16.46 -1.74 1.48
CA TYR A 164 17.70 -2.52 1.37
C TYR A 164 18.94 -1.62 1.52
N ARG A 165 18.92 -0.45 0.86
CA ARG A 165 20.00 0.55 0.98
C ARG A 165 20.07 1.15 2.38
N ALA A 166 18.93 1.54 2.94
CA ALA A 166 18.86 2.11 4.28
C ALA A 166 19.32 1.11 5.36
N ALA A 167 18.97 -0.17 5.22
CA ALA A 167 19.34 -1.24 6.14
C ALA A 167 20.84 -1.57 6.09
N ALA A 168 21.52 -1.30 4.96
CA ALA A 168 22.97 -1.43 4.84
C ALA A 168 23.73 -0.34 5.63
N LEU A 169 23.06 0.78 5.93
CA LEU A 169 23.65 1.87 6.71
C LEU A 169 23.50 1.60 8.21
N LYS A 170 24.61 1.67 8.95
CA LYS A 170 24.60 1.47 10.42
C LYS A 170 23.92 2.61 11.19
N LYS A 171 23.83 3.79 10.58
CA LYS A 171 23.19 5.00 11.12
C LYS A 171 22.52 5.74 9.97
N LEU A 172 21.30 6.22 10.20
CA LEU A 172 20.58 7.07 9.27
C LEU A 172 20.72 8.52 9.71
N ASP A 173 21.04 9.40 8.78
CA ASP A 173 20.94 10.85 8.99
C ASP A 173 19.49 11.34 8.77
N ALA A 174 19.25 12.63 9.05
CA ALA A 174 17.95 13.27 8.88
C ALA A 174 17.46 13.25 7.42
N GLU A 175 18.38 13.38 6.47
CA GLU A 175 18.05 13.44 5.04
C GLU A 175 17.55 12.07 4.54
N GLN A 176 18.26 10.99 4.90
CA GLN A 176 17.92 9.62 4.58
C GLN A 176 16.60 9.20 5.25
N ALA A 177 16.41 9.51 6.53
CA ALA A 177 15.16 9.23 7.23
C ALA A 177 13.98 9.99 6.59
N GLY A 178 14.18 11.29 6.28
CA GLY A 178 13.20 12.08 5.54
C GLY A 178 12.89 11.53 4.16
N GLY A 179 13.91 11.03 3.45
CA GLY A 179 13.80 10.35 2.17
C GLY A 179 12.93 9.10 2.21
N VAL A 180 13.17 8.23 3.19
CA VAL A 180 12.35 7.03 3.41
C VAL A 180 10.90 7.41 3.66
N PHE A 181 10.63 8.42 4.51
CA PHE A 181 9.27 8.87 4.76
C PHE A 181 8.61 9.54 3.55
N SER A 182 9.35 10.28 2.74
CA SER A 182 8.83 10.91 1.53
C SER A 182 8.42 9.87 0.50
N LEU A 183 9.29 8.89 0.23
CA LEU A 183 8.99 7.76 -0.67
C LEU A 183 7.84 6.92 -0.13
N LEU A 184 7.86 6.58 1.16
CA LEU A 184 6.80 5.83 1.80
C LEU A 184 5.46 6.55 1.72
N GLY A 185 5.40 7.83 2.08
CA GLY A 185 4.16 8.61 2.11
C GLY A 185 3.53 8.75 0.72
N THR A 186 4.33 9.16 -0.26
CA THR A 186 3.88 9.31 -1.65
C THR A 186 3.57 7.98 -2.33
N GLY A 187 4.39 6.94 -2.10
CA GLY A 187 4.18 5.60 -2.62
C GLY A 187 2.98 4.90 -2.00
N ALA A 188 2.79 4.99 -0.69
CA ALA A 188 1.63 4.44 0.01
C ALA A 188 0.35 5.15 -0.42
N PHE A 189 0.39 6.46 -0.66
CA PHE A 189 -0.74 7.20 -1.21
C PHE A 189 -1.09 6.73 -2.62
N ALA A 190 -0.11 6.63 -3.51
CA ALA A 190 -0.33 6.15 -4.88
C ALA A 190 -0.86 4.71 -4.90
N LEU A 191 -0.31 3.84 -4.03
CA LEU A 191 -0.82 2.50 -3.80
C LEU A 191 -2.27 2.52 -3.30
N ALA A 192 -2.60 3.34 -2.30
CA ALA A 192 -3.95 3.43 -1.77
C ALA A 192 -4.96 3.87 -2.83
N VAL A 193 -4.58 4.79 -3.72
CA VAL A 193 -5.40 5.19 -4.86
C VAL A 193 -5.60 4.03 -5.84
N ALA A 194 -4.52 3.37 -6.28
CA ALA A 194 -4.59 2.27 -7.23
C ALA A 194 -5.33 1.05 -6.68
N PHE A 195 -4.96 0.61 -5.48
CA PHE A 195 -5.60 -0.50 -4.80
C PHE A 195 -7.03 -0.18 -4.40
N GLY A 196 -7.30 1.05 -3.96
CA GLY A 196 -8.65 1.52 -3.64
C GLY A 196 -9.58 1.48 -4.86
N LEU A 197 -9.09 1.81 -6.06
CA LEU A 197 -9.86 1.65 -7.30
C LEU A 197 -10.18 0.17 -7.59
N VAL A 198 -9.20 -0.72 -7.45
CA VAL A 198 -9.38 -2.16 -7.67
C VAL A 198 -10.41 -2.72 -6.69
N VAL A 199 -10.32 -2.33 -5.41
CA VAL A 199 -11.31 -2.67 -4.39
C VAL A 199 -12.68 -2.11 -4.78
N ALA A 200 -12.77 -0.82 -5.11
CA ALA A 200 -14.03 -0.17 -5.46
C ALA A 200 -14.71 -0.87 -6.66
N LYS A 201 -14.00 -1.07 -7.77
CA LYS A 201 -14.52 -1.81 -8.93
C LYS A 201 -14.89 -3.26 -8.59
N GLY A 202 -14.10 -3.93 -7.77
CA GLY A 202 -14.39 -5.28 -7.30
C GLY A 202 -15.64 -5.37 -6.40
N THR A 203 -15.91 -4.33 -5.60
CA THR A 203 -17.05 -4.24 -4.67
C THR A 203 -18.32 -3.65 -5.28
N LEU A 204 -18.25 -3.00 -6.44
CA LEU A 204 -19.44 -2.49 -7.13
C LEU A 204 -20.12 -3.57 -8.00
N ALA A 205 -19.47 -4.72 -8.18
CA ALA A 205 -20.05 -5.88 -8.87
C ALA A 205 -20.91 -6.74 -7.92
N GLU A 206 -21.90 -7.46 -8.46
CA GLU A 206 -22.67 -8.46 -7.71
C GLU A 206 -21.74 -9.46 -6.99
N GLY A 207 -21.96 -9.69 -5.70
CA GLY A 207 -21.05 -10.50 -4.86
C GLY A 207 -19.87 -9.71 -4.26
N ALA A 208 -19.95 -8.38 -4.22
CA ALA A 208 -19.00 -7.44 -3.64
C ALA A 208 -18.24 -7.89 -2.38
N LEU A 209 -18.98 -8.34 -1.36
CA LEU A 209 -18.42 -8.74 -0.07
C LEU A 209 -17.64 -10.06 -0.16
N ALA A 210 -17.95 -10.92 -1.13
CA ALA A 210 -17.27 -12.19 -1.32
C ALA A 210 -15.88 -12.05 -1.96
N ARG A 211 -15.61 -10.94 -2.66
CA ARG A 211 -14.34 -10.74 -3.39
C ARG A 211 -13.28 -10.02 -2.57
N PHE A 212 -13.69 -9.24 -1.57
CA PHE A 212 -12.79 -8.49 -0.69
C PHE A 212 -11.72 -9.36 0.00
N PRO A 213 -12.04 -10.57 0.51
CA PRO A 213 -11.05 -11.42 1.18
C PRO A 213 -9.89 -11.87 0.28
N HIS A 214 -10.10 -11.95 -1.04
CA HIS A 214 -9.04 -12.34 -1.97
C HIS A 214 -7.93 -11.29 -2.14
N LEU A 215 -8.22 -10.03 -1.76
CA LEU A 215 -7.24 -8.93 -1.80
C LEU A 215 -6.46 -8.79 -0.50
N ALA A 216 -6.88 -9.45 0.57
CA ALA A 216 -6.24 -9.37 1.88
C ALA A 216 -4.75 -9.80 1.90
N PRO A 217 -4.31 -10.86 1.19
CA PRO A 217 -2.88 -11.19 1.09
C PRO A 217 -2.03 -10.05 0.55
N LEU A 218 -2.56 -9.31 -0.44
CA LEU A 218 -1.86 -8.18 -1.05
C LEU A 218 -1.76 -6.99 -0.08
N ALA A 219 -2.83 -6.74 0.69
CA ALA A 219 -2.82 -5.75 1.76
C ALA A 219 -1.79 -6.10 2.86
N ALA A 220 -1.68 -7.38 3.24
CA ALA A 220 -0.70 -7.85 4.22
C ALA A 220 0.76 -7.64 3.76
N VAL A 221 1.04 -7.85 2.47
CA VAL A 221 2.37 -7.54 1.88
C VAL A 221 2.67 -6.05 1.97
N ALA A 222 1.72 -5.18 1.59
CA ALA A 222 1.90 -3.73 1.72
C ALA A 222 2.10 -3.29 3.19
N ALA A 223 1.36 -3.88 4.12
CA ALA A 223 1.48 -3.62 5.55
C ALA A 223 2.86 -4.04 6.10
N THR A 224 3.42 -5.15 5.60
CA THR A 224 4.79 -5.59 5.93
C THR A 224 5.83 -4.56 5.52
N VAL A 225 5.68 -3.94 4.35
CA VAL A 225 6.58 -2.86 3.89
C VAL A 225 6.46 -1.64 4.78
N LEU A 226 5.24 -1.28 5.22
CA LEU A 226 4.99 -0.17 6.13
C LEU A 226 5.66 -0.40 7.49
N LEU A 227 5.49 -1.60 8.07
CA LEU A 227 6.14 -2.03 9.31
C LEU A 227 7.67 -1.98 9.20
N ALA A 228 8.23 -2.58 8.15
CA ALA A 228 9.67 -2.63 7.93
C ALA A 228 10.28 -1.22 7.80
N SER A 229 9.59 -0.32 7.11
CA SER A 229 10.02 1.08 6.94
C SER A 229 10.10 1.81 8.28
N GLY A 230 9.06 1.71 9.11
CA GLY A 230 9.04 2.32 10.43
C GLY A 230 10.15 1.79 11.33
N LEU A 231 10.33 0.47 11.37
CA LEU A 231 11.38 -0.17 12.18
C LEU A 231 12.79 0.21 11.72
N ILE A 232 13.07 0.24 10.42
CA ILE A 232 14.38 0.65 9.89
C ILE A 232 14.72 2.08 10.33
N VAL A 233 13.75 3.01 10.25
CA VAL A 233 13.98 4.39 10.68
C VAL A 233 14.21 4.47 12.20
N VAL A 234 13.37 3.82 13.01
CA VAL A 234 13.51 3.81 14.48
C VAL A 234 14.91 3.32 14.90
N HIS A 235 15.38 2.22 14.32
CA HIS A 235 16.67 1.64 14.68
C HIS A 235 17.85 2.43 14.11
N GLY A 236 17.74 2.91 12.87
CA GLY A 236 18.80 3.68 12.21
C GLY A 236 19.05 5.04 12.87
N THR A 237 18.05 5.60 13.56
CA THR A 237 18.14 6.91 14.24
C THR A 237 18.28 6.80 15.76
N ALA A 238 18.31 5.59 16.33
CA ALA A 238 18.31 5.37 17.79
C ALA A 238 19.50 5.99 18.54
N ARG A 239 20.64 6.18 17.87
CA ARG A 239 21.90 6.65 18.48
C ARG A 239 22.08 8.17 18.47
N ASP A 240 21.19 8.91 17.82
CA ASP A 240 21.29 10.36 17.68
C ASP A 240 20.11 11.06 18.39
N PRO A 241 20.35 11.78 19.50
CA PRO A 241 19.32 12.53 20.21
C PRO A 241 18.62 13.58 19.34
N GLY A 242 19.33 14.16 18.36
CA GLY A 242 18.78 15.17 17.45
C GLY A 242 17.71 14.63 16.49
N LEU A 243 17.60 13.31 16.36
CA LEU A 243 16.66 12.64 15.45
C LEU A 243 15.45 12.05 16.18
N ALA A 244 15.16 12.47 17.42
CA ALA A 244 14.02 12.00 18.19
C ALA A 244 12.67 12.14 17.44
N GLY A 245 12.49 13.22 16.66
CA GLY A 245 11.28 13.41 15.85
C GLY A 245 11.08 12.30 14.80
N PHE A 246 12.15 11.90 14.11
CA PHE A 246 12.10 10.80 13.14
C PHE A 246 11.84 9.45 13.80
N ARG A 247 12.33 9.23 15.02
CA ARG A 247 12.03 8.02 15.80
C ARG A 247 10.54 7.93 16.14
N THR A 248 9.94 9.01 16.63
CA THR A 248 8.50 9.03 16.94
C THR A 248 7.66 8.78 15.67
N ALA A 249 8.02 9.43 14.56
CA ALA A 249 7.38 9.19 13.27
C ALA A 249 7.55 7.73 12.81
N GLY A 250 8.74 7.15 12.96
CA GLY A 250 9.04 5.77 12.60
C GLY A 250 8.25 4.77 13.44
N THR A 251 8.11 5.02 14.75
CA THR A 251 7.27 4.21 15.63
C THR A 251 5.80 4.31 15.21
N ALA A 252 5.29 5.50 14.92
CA ALA A 252 3.92 5.68 14.46
C ALA A 252 3.66 4.92 13.14
N VAL A 253 4.61 4.98 12.21
CA VAL A 253 4.56 4.22 10.94
C VAL A 253 4.60 2.71 11.18
N ALA A 254 5.47 2.22 12.07
CA ALA A 254 5.55 0.81 12.42
C ALA A 254 4.24 0.31 13.06
N LEU A 255 3.68 1.07 13.98
CA LEU A 255 2.37 0.79 14.59
C LEU A 255 1.25 0.80 13.55
N GLY A 256 1.26 1.75 12.61
CA GLY A 256 0.34 1.77 11.47
C GLY A 256 0.45 0.50 10.61
N GLY A 257 1.68 0.02 10.37
CA GLY A 257 1.94 -1.27 9.73
C GLY A 257 1.32 -2.45 10.49
N LEU A 258 1.49 -2.51 11.81
CA LEU A 258 0.89 -3.56 12.64
C LEU A 258 -0.64 -3.53 12.60
N VAL A 259 -1.25 -2.34 12.68
CA VAL A 259 -2.71 -2.20 12.57
C VAL A 259 -3.19 -2.63 11.19
N ALA A 260 -2.46 -2.30 10.12
CA ALA A 260 -2.79 -2.71 8.76
C ALA A 260 -2.64 -4.23 8.55
N MET A 261 -1.66 -4.87 9.20
CA MET A 261 -1.53 -6.34 9.24
C MET A 261 -2.77 -6.96 9.91
N LEU A 262 -3.12 -6.53 11.12
CA LEU A 262 -4.33 -7.01 11.79
C LEU A 262 -5.60 -6.82 10.95
N ALA A 263 -5.73 -5.67 10.28
CA ALA A 263 -6.83 -5.40 9.36
C ALA A 263 -6.83 -6.36 8.16
N ALA A 264 -5.66 -6.78 7.66
CA ALA A 264 -5.55 -7.77 6.59
C ALA A 264 -5.99 -9.17 7.06
N VAL A 265 -5.67 -9.59 8.27
CA VAL A 265 -6.21 -10.84 8.86
C VAL A 265 -7.73 -10.80 8.93
N LEU A 266 -8.28 -9.68 9.43
CA LEU A 266 -9.73 -9.48 9.50
C LEU A 266 -10.38 -9.41 8.11
N ALA A 267 -9.70 -8.83 7.13
CA ALA A 267 -10.17 -8.76 5.75
C ALA A 267 -10.15 -10.14 5.07
N ALA A 268 -9.16 -10.98 5.39
CA ALA A 268 -9.07 -12.34 4.87
C ALA A 268 -10.18 -13.25 5.41
N TRP A 269 -10.82 -12.87 6.51
CA TRP A 269 -11.94 -13.61 7.08
C TRP A 269 -13.21 -13.48 6.21
N PRO A 270 -13.95 -14.57 5.92
CA PRO A 270 -13.78 -15.95 6.40
C PRO A 270 -13.06 -16.88 5.41
N TRP A 271 -12.31 -16.36 4.43
CA TRP A 271 -11.68 -17.16 3.37
C TRP A 271 -10.45 -17.93 3.90
N PRO A 272 -10.53 -19.27 4.10
CA PRO A 272 -9.52 -19.99 4.87
C PRO A 272 -8.14 -20.05 4.21
N PRO A 273 -8.00 -20.28 2.87
CA PRO A 273 -6.70 -20.22 2.22
C PRO A 273 -6.03 -18.84 2.35
N GLY A 274 -6.81 -17.76 2.18
CA GLY A 274 -6.32 -16.40 2.34
C GLY A 274 -5.90 -16.09 3.77
N LEU A 275 -6.73 -16.48 4.75
CA LEU A 275 -6.45 -16.30 6.17
C LEU A 275 -5.18 -17.04 6.58
N THR A 276 -4.99 -18.27 6.10
CA THR A 276 -3.77 -19.05 6.31
C THR A 276 -2.56 -18.33 5.71
N GLY A 277 -2.65 -17.90 4.45
CA GLY A 277 -1.56 -17.21 3.76
C GLY A 277 -1.17 -15.88 4.41
N VAL A 278 -2.15 -15.06 4.78
CA VAL A 278 -1.94 -13.80 5.51
C VAL A 278 -1.30 -14.08 6.87
N ALA A 279 -1.88 -14.97 7.66
CA ALA A 279 -1.36 -15.27 9.00
C ALA A 279 0.06 -15.86 8.97
N LEU A 280 0.40 -16.68 7.97
CA LEU A 280 1.78 -17.17 7.76
C LEU A 280 2.75 -16.04 7.41
N LEU A 281 2.35 -15.14 6.50
CA LEU A 281 3.16 -13.99 6.13
C LEU A 281 3.42 -13.10 7.36
N GLU A 282 2.38 -12.82 8.14
CA GLU A 282 2.50 -12.00 9.35
C GLU A 282 3.35 -12.67 10.42
N ALA A 283 3.13 -13.95 10.67
CA ALA A 283 3.97 -14.72 11.59
C ALA A 283 5.43 -14.66 11.17
N SER A 284 5.73 -14.89 9.88
CA SER A 284 7.10 -14.84 9.34
C SER A 284 7.73 -13.45 9.50
N THR A 285 6.98 -12.39 9.18
CA THR A 285 7.41 -11.00 9.35
C THR A 285 7.69 -10.68 10.81
N LEU A 286 6.80 -11.07 11.74
CA LEU A 286 6.95 -10.79 13.16
C LEU A 286 8.07 -11.62 13.81
N VAL A 287 8.26 -12.88 13.39
CA VAL A 287 9.44 -13.69 13.77
C VAL A 287 10.72 -13.01 13.32
N PHE A 288 10.78 -12.59 12.06
CA PHE A 288 11.93 -11.87 11.53
C PHE A 288 12.20 -10.59 12.33
N VAL A 289 11.17 -9.80 12.63
CA VAL A 289 11.28 -8.59 13.45
C VAL A 289 11.76 -8.91 14.87
N ALA A 290 11.20 -9.93 15.50
CA ALA A 290 11.55 -10.33 16.86
C ALA A 290 13.04 -10.65 16.98
N PHE A 291 13.58 -11.44 16.05
CA PHE A 291 15.00 -11.80 16.04
C PHE A 291 15.90 -10.65 15.56
N ARG A 292 15.53 -9.98 14.46
CA ARG A 292 16.37 -8.95 13.83
C ARG A 292 16.54 -7.70 14.70
N TYR A 293 15.49 -7.35 15.44
CA TYR A 293 15.42 -6.13 16.26
C TYR A 293 15.38 -6.42 17.77
N ARG A 294 15.45 -7.69 18.18
CA ARG A 294 15.41 -8.12 19.60
C ARG A 294 14.19 -7.54 20.33
N MET A 295 13.01 -7.69 19.74
CA MET A 295 11.74 -7.21 20.28
C MET A 295 10.91 -8.38 20.82
N PRO A 296 10.93 -8.67 22.15
CA PRO A 296 10.24 -9.83 22.69
C PRO A 296 8.73 -9.82 22.43
N VAL A 297 8.11 -8.63 22.42
CA VAL A 297 6.68 -8.45 22.17
C VAL A 297 6.26 -8.97 20.78
N ALA A 298 7.16 -8.92 19.78
CA ALA A 298 6.86 -9.44 18.45
C ALA A 298 6.70 -10.97 18.41
N HIS A 299 7.30 -11.71 19.37
CA HIS A 299 7.06 -13.16 19.48
C HIS A 299 5.61 -13.47 19.83
N ALA A 300 4.96 -12.69 20.69
CA ALA A 300 3.56 -12.93 21.05
C ALA A 300 2.62 -12.77 19.84
N GLY A 301 2.85 -11.74 19.02
CA GLY A 301 2.11 -11.57 17.77
C GLY A 301 2.41 -12.68 16.76
N ALA A 302 3.67 -13.08 16.62
CA ALA A 302 4.08 -14.18 15.75
C ALA A 302 3.45 -15.53 16.14
N ILE A 303 3.42 -15.85 17.44
CA ILE A 303 2.79 -17.07 17.96
C ILE A 303 1.29 -17.06 17.67
N THR A 304 0.62 -15.92 17.92
CA THR A 304 -0.82 -15.79 17.64
C THR A 304 -1.11 -15.99 16.15
N ALA A 305 -0.39 -15.30 15.26
CA ALA A 305 -0.55 -15.44 13.82
C ALA A 305 -0.21 -16.87 13.35
N GLY A 306 0.87 -17.46 13.87
CA GLY A 306 1.26 -18.84 13.56
C GLY A 306 0.23 -19.87 14.01
N ALA A 307 -0.40 -19.68 15.18
CA ALA A 307 -1.46 -20.54 15.68
C ALA A 307 -2.71 -20.46 14.80
N ILE A 308 -3.11 -19.26 14.37
CA ILE A 308 -4.23 -19.07 13.44
C ILE A 308 -3.93 -19.77 12.11
N ALA A 309 -2.75 -19.52 11.52
CA ALA A 309 -2.32 -20.16 10.29
C ALA A 309 -2.35 -21.70 10.38
N TYR A 310 -1.78 -22.25 11.44
CA TYR A 310 -1.71 -23.69 11.65
C TYR A 310 -3.10 -24.31 11.81
N LEU A 311 -3.96 -23.74 12.66
CA LEU A 311 -5.30 -24.28 12.89
C LEU A 311 -6.16 -24.24 11.63
N VAL A 312 -6.17 -23.10 10.93
CA VAL A 312 -6.95 -22.95 9.70
C VAL A 312 -6.42 -23.90 8.60
N GLY A 313 -5.10 -24.01 8.48
CA GLY A 313 -4.45 -24.97 7.58
C GLY A 313 -4.77 -26.42 7.93
N PHE A 314 -4.79 -26.77 9.22
CA PHE A 314 -5.16 -28.10 9.70
C PHE A 314 -6.59 -28.48 9.29
N TYR A 315 -7.57 -27.61 9.56
CA TYR A 315 -8.97 -27.87 9.18
C TYR A 315 -9.20 -27.90 7.66
N LEU A 316 -8.39 -27.16 6.88
CA LEU A 316 -8.36 -27.28 5.43
C LEU A 316 -7.86 -28.65 4.97
N VAL A 317 -6.77 -29.16 5.56
CA VAL A 317 -6.19 -30.46 5.20
C VAL A 317 -7.09 -31.63 5.60
N VAL A 318 -7.76 -31.54 6.75
CA VAL A 318 -8.73 -32.56 7.20
C VAL A 318 -10.02 -32.52 6.36
N GLY A 319 -10.26 -31.44 5.62
CA GLY A 319 -11.46 -31.27 4.80
C GLY A 319 -12.71 -30.87 5.58
N GLU A 320 -12.55 -30.39 6.82
CA GLU A 320 -13.67 -29.85 7.61
C GLU A 320 -14.09 -28.45 7.15
N VAL A 321 -13.21 -27.74 6.42
CA VAL A 321 -13.50 -26.44 5.83
C VAL A 321 -13.23 -26.45 4.33
N SER A 322 -14.15 -25.90 3.54
CA SER A 322 -13.98 -25.74 2.09
C SER A 322 -13.02 -24.59 1.75
N ALA A 323 -12.28 -24.74 0.65
CA ALA A 323 -11.45 -23.66 0.10
C ALA A 323 -12.27 -22.49 -0.48
N GLU A 324 -13.55 -22.72 -0.77
CA GLU A 324 -14.51 -21.74 -1.28
C GLU A 324 -15.19 -20.98 -0.14
N LEU A 325 -15.55 -19.71 -0.37
CA LEU A 325 -16.22 -18.85 0.62
C LEU A 325 -17.67 -19.34 0.89
N PRO A 326 -17.99 -19.89 2.07
CA PRO A 326 -19.35 -20.24 2.43
C PRO A 326 -20.10 -19.00 2.94
N THR A 327 -21.42 -18.94 2.70
CA THR A 327 -22.31 -17.88 3.22
C THR A 327 -22.31 -17.78 4.75
N ASP A 328 -22.08 -18.89 5.48
CA ASP A 328 -21.95 -18.94 6.95
C ASP A 328 -20.51 -19.22 7.43
N GLY A 329 -19.51 -19.12 6.54
CA GLY A 329 -18.15 -19.60 6.78
C GLY A 329 -17.49 -19.04 8.03
N GLY A 330 -17.76 -17.77 8.36
CA GLY A 330 -17.17 -17.13 9.53
C GLY A 330 -17.60 -17.77 10.85
N ARG A 331 -18.90 -17.96 11.07
CA ARG A 331 -19.38 -18.57 12.33
C ARG A 331 -18.94 -20.02 12.47
N HIS A 332 -18.90 -20.74 11.36
CA HIS A 332 -18.43 -22.12 11.34
C HIS A 332 -16.94 -22.21 11.69
N LEU A 333 -16.09 -21.38 11.06
CA LEU A 333 -14.66 -21.37 11.33
C LEU A 333 -14.33 -20.95 12.77
N LEU A 334 -15.06 -19.97 13.32
CA LEU A 334 -14.96 -19.62 14.74
C LEU A 334 -15.28 -20.79 15.67
N ARG A 335 -16.31 -21.59 15.37
CA ARG A 335 -16.65 -22.78 16.18
C ARG A 335 -15.56 -23.83 16.11
N LEU A 336 -14.97 -24.07 14.94
CA LEU A 336 -13.86 -25.01 14.78
C LEU A 336 -12.62 -24.55 15.55
N LEU A 337 -12.25 -23.27 15.46
CA LEU A 337 -11.11 -22.72 16.19
C LEU A 337 -11.27 -22.82 17.72
N LEU A 338 -12.51 -22.85 18.23
CA LEU A 338 -12.82 -22.97 19.65
C LEU A 338 -13.12 -24.42 20.08
N ASP A 339 -13.04 -25.39 19.17
CA ASP A 339 -13.33 -26.80 19.45
C ASP A 339 -12.19 -27.49 20.20
N ALA A 340 -12.49 -28.55 20.96
CA ALA A 340 -11.50 -29.32 21.70
C ALA A 340 -10.39 -29.91 20.81
N ARG A 341 -10.72 -30.21 19.54
CA ARG A 341 -9.76 -30.65 18.51
C ARG A 341 -8.67 -29.62 18.20
N SER A 342 -8.98 -28.31 18.31
CA SER A 342 -7.97 -27.27 18.15
C SER A 342 -6.91 -27.33 19.25
N GLY A 343 -7.30 -27.66 20.48
CA GLY A 343 -6.38 -27.82 21.60
C GLY A 343 -5.40 -28.98 21.42
N THR A 344 -5.88 -30.12 20.91
CA THR A 344 -5.01 -31.29 20.63
C THR A 344 -4.07 -30.99 19.46
N ALA A 345 -4.57 -30.34 18.40
CA ALA A 345 -3.75 -29.94 17.27
C ALA A 345 -2.62 -28.98 17.68
N LEU A 346 -2.92 -27.96 18.50
CA LEU A 346 -1.91 -27.02 19.01
C LEU A 346 -0.89 -27.69 19.94
N SER A 347 -1.31 -28.66 20.75
CA SER A 347 -0.39 -29.44 21.58
C SER A 347 0.61 -30.23 20.72
N GLY A 348 0.13 -30.79 19.59
CA GLY A 348 0.99 -31.43 18.59
C GLY A 348 1.98 -30.46 17.95
N LEU A 349 1.54 -29.26 17.57
CA LEU A 349 2.43 -28.21 17.05
C LEU A 349 3.49 -27.81 18.08
N PHE A 350 3.09 -27.61 19.34
CA PHE A 350 4.01 -27.26 20.41
C PHE A 350 5.08 -28.34 20.61
N ALA A 351 4.70 -29.62 20.64
CA ALA A 351 5.64 -30.74 20.73
C ALA A 351 6.61 -30.76 19.53
N ALA A 352 6.12 -30.54 18.31
CA ALA A 352 6.96 -30.49 17.11
C ALA A 352 7.97 -29.33 17.17
N LEU A 353 7.54 -28.15 17.61
CA LEU A 353 8.43 -26.99 17.77
C LEU A 353 9.46 -27.21 18.89
N ALA A 354 9.09 -27.87 20.00
CA ALA A 354 10.01 -28.20 21.07
C ALA A 354 11.12 -29.16 20.58
N VAL A 355 10.74 -30.22 19.86
CA VAL A 355 11.72 -31.16 19.25
C VAL A 355 12.62 -30.44 18.24
N ALA A 356 12.06 -29.56 17.41
CA ALA A 356 12.85 -28.79 16.46
C ALA A 356 13.82 -27.83 17.16
N ALA A 357 13.41 -27.22 18.28
CA ALA A 357 14.27 -26.35 19.08
C ALA A 357 15.42 -27.12 19.74
N GLU A 358 15.16 -28.32 20.27
CA GLU A 358 16.20 -29.20 20.82
C GLU A 358 17.20 -29.64 19.75
N GLY A 359 16.74 -29.97 18.54
CA GLY A 359 17.62 -30.37 17.44
C GLY A 359 18.51 -29.25 16.88
N LEU A 360 18.19 -27.98 17.18
CA LEU A 360 18.96 -26.81 16.75
C LEU A 360 19.91 -26.27 17.83
N ALA A 361 19.81 -26.76 19.08
CA ALA A 361 20.61 -26.32 20.23
C ALA A 361 21.93 -27.09 20.34
#